data_AF-A0A7V2SKZ8-F1
#
_entry.id   AF-A0A7V2SKZ8-F1
#
_cell.length_a   1.000
_cell.length_b   1.000
_cell.length_c   1.000
_cell.angle_alpha   90.00
_cell.angle_beta   90.00
_cell.angle_gamma   90.00
#
_symmetry.space_group_name_H-M   'P 1'
#
loop_
_entity.id
_entity.type
_entity.pdbx_description
1 polymer ?
#
loop_
_entity_poly.entity_id
_entity_poly.type
_entity_poly.pdbx_seq_one_letter_code
_entity_poly.pdbx_strand_id
1 'polypeptide(L)'
;GDMVRADILSDFTDRMSVAGFESKAFMPSYGMAEATLALSFAAPESEIVVDVVDRAKMKSTGRAVPASEIDKMNQPEKVRSFVACGAVMPDHEMVVRDDHGNELGEREIGHVLVKGPSLMAGYYMNEEATGAIMGEDGFMDTGDMGYMLDGQIVLTGRAKDLILHNGRNIWPQDIEWAAEQLDDLRDGDVAAFGIEDAEGEEQVTVLVQCRFQDEARREALRYEVSKIVHRTAGVECDVMLVPPRSLPFTSSGKLSRAGAKAKFLSGEIVPIFAPQPEALAAVG
;
A
#
# COMPACT_ATOMS: atom_id res chain seq x y z
N GLY A 1 1.09 -11.81 4.11
CA GLY A 1 1.33 -10.70 5.06
C GLY A 1 0.85 -9.38 4.50
N ASP A 2 0.66 -8.37 5.34
CA ASP A 2 0.48 -6.97 4.92
C ASP A 2 1.84 -6.23 4.97
N MET A 3 1.90 -4.98 4.52
CA MET A 3 3.10 -4.17 4.66
C MET A 3 3.43 -3.95 6.15
N VAL A 4 4.69 -4.19 6.50
CA VAL A 4 5.14 -4.04 7.88
C VAL A 4 5.33 -2.55 8.20
N ARG A 5 4.68 -2.11 9.27
CA ARG A 5 4.62 -0.72 9.72
C ARG A 5 5.62 -0.47 10.85
N ALA A 6 6.61 0.38 10.61
CA ALA A 6 7.69 0.65 11.56
C ALA A 6 7.22 1.27 12.88
N ASP A 7 6.23 2.18 12.81
CA ASP A 7 5.56 2.78 13.96
C ASP A 7 4.90 1.71 14.85
N ILE A 8 4.19 0.75 14.25
CA ILE A 8 3.55 -0.34 14.98
C ILE A 8 4.57 -1.26 15.67
N LEU A 9 5.71 -1.54 15.02
CA LEU A 9 6.79 -2.31 15.64
C LEU A 9 7.42 -1.58 16.84
N SER A 10 7.62 -0.27 16.71
CA SER A 10 8.12 0.57 17.80
C SER A 10 7.15 0.58 18.98
N ASP A 11 5.88 0.91 18.72
CA ASP A 11 4.81 0.95 19.73
C ASP A 11 4.66 -0.39 20.46
N PHE A 12 4.72 -1.50 19.73
CA PHE A 12 4.65 -2.83 20.31
C PHE A 12 5.86 -3.10 21.22
N THR A 13 7.07 -2.78 20.75
CA THR A 13 8.30 -2.95 21.54
C THR A 13 8.21 -2.18 22.85
N ASP A 14 7.82 -0.91 22.79
CA ASP A 14 7.71 -0.05 23.97
C ASP A 14 6.70 -0.62 24.98
N ARG A 15 5.52 -1.02 24.51
CA ARG A 15 4.46 -1.58 25.37
C ARG A 15 4.83 -2.93 25.97
N MET A 16 5.57 -3.77 25.23
CA MET A 16 5.89 -5.13 25.64
C MET A 16 7.26 -5.26 26.32
N SER A 17 8.06 -4.18 26.35
CA SER A 17 9.36 -4.11 27.03
C SER A 17 9.26 -4.51 28.52
N VAL A 18 8.15 -4.16 29.19
CA VAL A 18 7.89 -4.51 30.59
C VAL A 18 7.78 -6.03 30.83
N ALA A 19 7.50 -6.81 29.77
CA ALA A 19 7.46 -8.27 29.80
C ALA A 19 8.78 -8.91 29.31
N GLY A 20 9.83 -8.10 29.06
CA GLY A 20 11.12 -8.57 28.56
C GLY A 20 11.16 -8.81 27.05
N PHE A 21 10.20 -8.28 26.28
CA PHE A 21 10.26 -8.32 24.82
C PHE A 21 11.41 -7.42 24.31
N GLU A 22 12.20 -7.95 23.38
CA GLU A 22 13.28 -7.22 22.71
C GLU A 22 12.96 -7.08 21.22
N SER A 23 13.23 -5.90 20.63
CA SER A 23 12.95 -5.60 19.20
C SER A 23 13.54 -6.63 18.24
N LYS A 24 14.71 -7.19 18.57
CA LYS A 24 15.40 -8.23 17.80
C LYS A 24 14.62 -9.55 17.66
N ALA A 25 13.55 -9.73 18.44
CA ALA A 25 12.65 -10.87 18.29
C ALA A 25 11.73 -10.75 17.07
N PHE A 26 11.58 -9.55 16.51
CA PHE A 26 10.89 -9.37 15.24
C PHE A 26 11.71 -9.94 14.10
N MET A 27 11.01 -10.61 13.17
CA MET A 27 11.59 -11.12 11.94
C MET A 27 10.69 -10.73 10.77
N PRO A 28 10.80 -9.48 10.27
CA PRO A 28 10.14 -9.09 9.03
C PRO A 28 10.44 -10.08 7.91
N SER A 29 9.41 -10.44 7.14
CA SER A 29 9.50 -11.47 6.11
C SER A 29 8.54 -11.16 4.98
N TYR A 30 8.89 -11.56 3.76
CA TYR A 30 8.04 -11.42 2.59
C TYR A 30 7.71 -12.78 1.98
N GLY A 31 6.51 -12.90 1.42
CA GLY A 31 6.01 -14.14 0.86
C GLY A 31 4.55 -14.11 0.44
N MET A 32 4.17 -15.09 -0.37
CA MET A 32 2.85 -15.20 -1.02
C MET A 32 2.51 -16.68 -1.30
N ALA A 33 1.26 -16.95 -1.66
CA ALA A 33 0.78 -18.31 -1.89
C ALA A 33 1.41 -18.95 -3.15
N GLU A 34 1.65 -18.12 -4.16
CA GLU A 34 2.28 -18.47 -5.43
C GLU A 34 3.76 -18.89 -5.25
N ALA A 35 4.38 -18.53 -4.12
CA ALA A 35 5.71 -18.98 -3.71
C ALA A 35 5.64 -20.03 -2.58
N THR A 36 4.52 -20.74 -2.47
CA THR A 36 4.13 -21.61 -1.35
C THR A 36 3.89 -20.85 -0.05
N LEU A 37 4.85 -20.05 0.42
CA LEU A 37 4.67 -19.18 1.58
C LEU A 37 5.66 -18.02 1.67
N ALA A 38 6.96 -18.27 1.52
CA ALA A 38 8.01 -17.33 1.91
C ALA A 38 9.07 -17.18 0.82
N LEU A 39 9.63 -15.97 0.74
CA LEU A 39 10.63 -15.55 -0.24
C LEU A 39 11.85 -14.89 0.42
N SER A 40 11.64 -14.19 1.53
CA SER A 40 12.72 -13.52 2.26
C SER A 40 12.44 -13.46 3.77
N PHE A 41 13.53 -13.40 4.54
CA PHE A 41 13.49 -13.23 5.99
C PHE A 41 14.59 -12.28 6.47
N ALA A 42 14.27 -11.41 7.41
CA ALA A 42 15.27 -10.73 8.21
C ALA A 42 16.11 -11.77 8.97
N ALA A 43 17.38 -11.46 9.24
CA ALA A 43 18.25 -12.38 9.96
C ALA A 43 17.72 -12.60 11.40
N PRO A 44 17.79 -13.83 11.94
CA PRO A 44 17.40 -14.09 13.32
C PRO A 44 18.18 -13.20 14.30
N GLU A 45 17.49 -12.67 15.31
CA GLU A 45 18.07 -11.81 16.35
C GLU A 45 18.76 -10.55 15.83
N SER A 46 18.41 -10.08 14.63
CA SER A 46 18.93 -8.83 14.07
C SER A 46 18.05 -7.63 14.40
N GLU A 47 18.63 -6.44 14.36
CA GLU A 47 17.86 -5.20 14.44
C GLU A 47 16.98 -5.05 13.20
N ILE A 48 15.78 -4.50 13.40
CA ILE A 48 14.87 -4.16 12.30
C ILE A 48 15.51 -3.05 11.48
N VAL A 49 15.71 -3.29 10.20
CA VAL A 49 16.16 -2.26 9.26
C VAL A 49 14.95 -1.46 8.79
N VAL A 50 14.89 -0.20 9.22
CA VAL A 50 13.90 0.78 8.76
C VAL A 50 14.59 1.80 7.85
N ASP A 51 14.21 1.83 6.59
CA ASP A 51 14.68 2.81 5.62
C ASP A 51 13.73 4.01 5.59
N VAL A 52 14.23 5.17 6.02
CA VAL A 52 13.46 6.42 6.06
C VAL A 52 13.85 7.27 4.85
N VAL A 53 12.90 7.44 3.93
CA VAL A 53 13.10 8.05 2.62
C VAL A 53 12.40 9.40 2.50
N ASP A 54 12.96 10.26 1.65
CA ASP A 54 12.35 11.54 1.27
C ASP A 54 11.16 11.28 0.34
N ARG A 55 9.95 11.60 0.81
CA ARG A 55 8.70 11.34 0.10
C ARG A 55 8.62 12.08 -1.23
N ALA A 56 9.13 13.32 -1.31
CA ALA A 56 9.06 14.13 -2.51
C ALA A 56 10.01 13.59 -3.59
N LYS A 57 11.27 13.29 -3.20
CA LYS A 57 12.24 12.69 -4.12
C LYS A 57 11.84 11.30 -4.57
N MET A 58 11.27 10.50 -3.67
CA MET A 58 10.72 9.19 -4.02
C MET A 58 9.68 9.30 -5.13
N LYS A 59 8.73 10.22 -4.98
CA LYS A 59 7.70 10.46 -6.00
C LYS A 59 8.28 10.97 -7.32
N SER A 60 9.24 11.90 -7.30
CA SER A 60 9.74 12.54 -8.52
C SER A 60 10.80 11.73 -9.28
N THR A 61 11.47 10.79 -8.60
CA THR A 61 12.59 10.03 -9.19
C THR A 61 12.30 8.54 -9.35
N GLY A 62 11.25 8.01 -8.71
CA GLY A 62 11.03 6.56 -8.63
C GLY A 62 12.08 5.83 -7.77
N ARG A 63 12.84 6.55 -6.94
CA ARG A 63 13.92 5.99 -6.11
C ARG A 63 13.69 6.23 -4.62
N ALA A 64 13.98 5.24 -3.80
CA ALA A 64 14.02 5.33 -2.34
C ALA A 64 15.23 6.16 -1.87
N VAL A 65 15.17 7.48 -2.02
CA VAL A 65 16.24 8.39 -1.62
C VAL A 65 16.22 8.60 -0.10
N PRO A 66 17.33 8.35 0.63
CA PRO A 66 17.38 8.58 2.07
C PRO A 66 16.96 10.01 2.47
N ALA A 67 16.13 10.12 3.50
CA ALA A 67 15.77 11.40 4.09
C ALA A 67 16.96 12.03 4.82
N SER A 68 17.00 13.38 4.87
CA SER A 68 17.99 14.08 5.70
C SER A 68 17.66 13.92 7.19
N GLU A 69 18.67 13.97 8.07
CA GLU A 69 18.45 13.91 9.53
C GLU A 69 17.52 15.03 10.03
N ILE A 70 17.58 16.21 9.40
CA ILE A 70 16.71 17.34 9.72
C ILE A 70 15.26 17.00 9.41
N ASP A 71 14.99 16.39 8.24
CA ASP A 71 13.64 16.00 7.85
C ASP A 71 13.10 14.89 8.76
N LYS A 72 13.94 13.90 9.09
CA LYS A 72 13.58 12.81 10.03
C LYS A 72 13.14 13.36 11.39
N MET A 73 13.85 14.37 11.92
CA MET A 73 13.58 14.90 13.27
C MET A 73 12.44 15.92 13.30
N ASN A 74 12.33 16.78 12.28
CA ASN A 74 11.52 18.00 12.38
C ASN A 74 10.35 18.05 11.38
N GLN A 75 10.29 17.16 10.40
CA GLN A 75 9.30 17.20 9.32
C GLN A 75 8.80 15.78 8.97
N PRO A 76 8.10 15.11 9.90
CA PRO A 76 7.62 13.74 9.72
C PRO A 76 6.71 13.58 8.49
N GLU A 77 6.04 14.63 8.05
CA GLU A 77 5.20 14.64 6.84
C GLU A 77 6.00 14.55 5.52
N LYS A 78 7.30 14.87 5.55
CA LYS A 78 8.18 14.84 4.37
C LYS A 78 8.87 13.50 4.18
N VAL A 79 8.75 12.60 5.15
CA VAL A 79 9.42 11.30 5.11
C VAL A 79 8.43 10.17 4.96
N ARG A 80 8.94 9.01 4.53
CA ARG A 80 8.21 7.75 4.52
C ARG A 80 9.16 6.65 5.01
N SER A 81 8.66 5.76 5.85
CA SER A 81 9.46 4.69 6.45
C SER A 81 9.04 3.35 5.86
N PHE A 82 10.02 2.55 5.44
CA PHE A 82 9.80 1.18 5.00
C PHE A 82 10.63 0.22 5.83
N VAL A 83 10.06 -0.95 6.14
CA VAL A 83 10.78 -2.03 6.81
C VAL A 83 11.37 -2.95 5.75
N ALA A 84 12.67 -3.24 5.85
CA ALA A 84 13.28 -4.26 5.02
C ALA A 84 12.80 -5.65 5.48
N CYS A 85 12.35 -6.46 4.52
CA CYS A 85 11.87 -7.82 4.75
C CYS A 85 12.99 -8.87 4.61
N GLY A 86 14.24 -8.42 4.75
CA GLY A 86 15.42 -9.26 4.80
C GLY A 86 15.89 -9.82 3.45
N ALA A 87 16.83 -10.76 3.54
CA ALA A 87 17.50 -11.32 2.38
C ALA A 87 16.66 -12.43 1.73
N VAL A 88 16.84 -12.59 0.42
CA VAL A 88 16.23 -13.66 -0.37
C VAL A 88 16.65 -15.03 0.17
N MET A 89 15.72 -15.97 0.22
CA MET A 89 16.00 -17.33 0.67
C MET A 89 17.01 -18.05 -0.24
N PRO A 90 17.77 -19.03 0.29
CA PRO A 90 18.63 -19.87 -0.52
C PRO A 90 17.88 -20.52 -1.69
N ASP A 91 18.58 -20.70 -2.80
CA ASP A 91 18.06 -21.29 -4.06
C ASP A 91 16.91 -20.49 -4.70
N HIS A 92 16.67 -19.26 -4.25
CA HIS A 92 15.75 -18.32 -4.88
C HIS A 92 16.51 -17.11 -5.41
N GLU A 93 16.00 -16.56 -6.51
CA GLU A 93 16.46 -15.31 -7.10
C GLU A 93 15.32 -14.30 -7.00
N MET A 94 15.66 -13.04 -6.71
CA MET A 94 14.71 -11.93 -6.69
C MET A 94 15.36 -10.74 -7.36
N VAL A 95 14.63 -10.14 -8.29
CA VAL A 95 15.05 -8.95 -9.02
C VAL A 95 13.93 -7.93 -8.98
N VAL A 96 14.31 -6.67 -9.14
CA VAL A 96 13.36 -5.57 -9.30
C VAL A 96 13.48 -5.06 -10.73
N ARG A 97 12.36 -4.91 -11.45
CA ARG A 97 12.35 -4.47 -12.85
C ARG A 97 11.44 -3.26 -13.06
N ASP A 98 11.79 -2.43 -14.04
CA ASP A 98 10.90 -1.37 -14.53
C ASP A 98 9.77 -1.93 -15.43
N ASP A 99 8.88 -1.05 -15.89
CA ASP A 99 7.78 -1.41 -16.80
C ASP A 99 8.24 -1.89 -18.19
N HIS A 100 9.53 -1.73 -18.51
CA HIS A 100 10.15 -2.19 -19.74
C HIS A 100 10.89 -3.52 -19.58
N GLY A 101 10.89 -4.10 -18.37
CA GLY A 101 11.56 -5.35 -18.04
C GLY A 101 13.05 -5.21 -17.77
N ASN A 102 13.60 -4.00 -17.66
CA ASN A 102 15.01 -3.80 -17.30
C ASN A 102 15.19 -4.01 -15.81
N GLU A 103 16.24 -4.74 -15.42
CA GLU A 103 16.62 -4.87 -14.02
C GLU A 103 17.11 -3.53 -13.46
N LEU A 104 16.55 -3.18 -12.31
CA LEU A 104 16.80 -1.94 -11.59
C LEU A 104 17.89 -2.13 -10.54
N GLY A 105 18.65 -1.06 -10.31
CA GLY A 105 19.71 -1.02 -9.32
C GLY A 105 19.19 -0.78 -7.90
N GLU A 106 20.15 -0.57 -6.99
CA GLU A 106 19.85 -0.33 -5.59
C GLU A 106 18.97 0.91 -5.39
N ARG A 107 17.95 0.78 -4.54
CA ARG A 107 16.95 1.81 -4.20
C ARG A 107 16.08 2.28 -5.37
N GLU A 108 16.13 1.65 -6.53
CA GLU A 108 15.22 1.93 -7.64
C GLU A 108 13.94 1.09 -7.48
N ILE A 109 12.78 1.76 -7.51
CA ILE A 109 11.50 1.13 -7.22
C ILE A 109 10.89 0.58 -8.50
N GLY A 110 10.51 -0.70 -8.47
CA GLY A 110 9.87 -1.37 -9.60
C GLY A 110 9.11 -2.62 -9.17
N HIS A 111 8.76 -3.44 -10.14
CA HIS A 111 8.08 -4.72 -9.94
C HIS A 111 9.04 -5.72 -9.32
N VAL A 112 8.58 -6.44 -8.29
CA VAL A 112 9.35 -7.52 -7.67
C VAL A 112 9.07 -8.81 -8.43
N LEU A 113 10.11 -9.38 -9.02
CA LEU A 113 10.04 -10.66 -9.70
C LEU A 113 10.87 -11.70 -8.96
N VAL A 114 10.40 -12.94 -8.96
CA VAL A 114 11.04 -14.04 -8.23
C VAL A 114 11.18 -15.30 -9.06
N LYS A 115 12.22 -16.07 -8.79
CA LYS A 115 12.46 -17.38 -9.39
C LYS A 115 12.97 -18.33 -8.33
N GLY A 116 12.51 -19.57 -8.32
CA GLY A 116 13.00 -20.55 -7.35
C GLY A 116 12.14 -21.81 -7.26
N PRO A 117 12.58 -22.79 -6.46
CA PRO A 117 11.95 -24.11 -6.39
C PRO A 117 10.60 -24.11 -5.68
N SER A 118 10.27 -23.07 -4.91
CA SER A 118 9.02 -22.99 -4.14
C SER A 118 7.86 -22.35 -4.91
N LEU A 119 8.10 -21.94 -6.16
CA LEU A 119 7.06 -21.35 -6.99
C LEU A 119 6.02 -22.39 -7.39
N MET A 120 4.77 -21.96 -7.45
CA MET A 120 3.66 -22.78 -7.89
C MET A 120 3.84 -23.25 -9.33
N ALA A 121 3.18 -24.36 -9.68
CA ALA A 121 3.11 -24.81 -11.07
C ALA A 121 2.18 -23.93 -11.93
N GLY A 122 1.25 -23.20 -11.30
CA GLY A 122 0.27 -22.35 -11.95
C GLY A 122 -1.07 -22.33 -11.22
N TYR A 123 -1.98 -21.47 -11.67
CA TYR A 123 -3.34 -21.42 -11.18
C TYR A 123 -4.17 -22.57 -11.75
N TYR A 124 -4.99 -23.20 -10.91
CA TYR A 124 -5.81 -24.34 -11.31
C TYR A 124 -6.81 -23.98 -12.42
N MET A 125 -6.70 -24.67 -13.57
CA MET A 125 -7.53 -24.46 -14.76
C MET A 125 -7.57 -23.00 -15.26
N ASN A 126 -6.50 -22.24 -15.04
CA ASN A 126 -6.40 -20.86 -15.50
C ASN A 126 -5.02 -20.59 -16.10
N GLU A 127 -4.81 -21.15 -17.30
CA GLU A 127 -3.56 -21.02 -18.06
C GLU A 127 -3.29 -19.56 -18.44
N GLU A 128 -4.33 -18.78 -18.75
CA GLU A 128 -4.21 -17.35 -19.08
C GLU A 128 -3.63 -16.55 -17.91
N ALA A 129 -4.21 -16.67 -16.71
CA ALA A 129 -3.68 -15.98 -15.52
C ALA A 129 -2.30 -16.49 -15.11
N THR A 130 -2.01 -17.78 -15.36
CA THR A 130 -0.68 -18.35 -15.10
C THR A 130 0.36 -17.74 -16.04
N GLY A 131 0.09 -17.73 -17.34
CA GLY A 131 0.97 -17.14 -18.34
C GLY A 131 1.14 -15.63 -18.18
N ALA A 132 0.13 -14.93 -17.65
CA ALA A 132 0.20 -13.49 -17.43
C ALA A 132 1.23 -13.06 -16.37
N ILE A 133 1.63 -13.96 -15.45
CA ILE A 133 2.61 -13.65 -14.40
C ILE A 133 3.89 -14.47 -14.52
N MET A 134 3.94 -15.50 -15.35
CA MET A 134 5.12 -16.34 -15.55
C MET A 134 5.90 -15.84 -16.77
N GLY A 135 7.04 -15.19 -16.53
CA GLY A 135 7.95 -14.73 -17.57
C GLY A 135 8.67 -15.87 -18.28
N GLU A 136 9.04 -15.64 -19.55
CA GLU A 136 9.75 -16.63 -20.38
C GLU A 136 11.16 -16.98 -19.85
N ASP A 137 11.75 -16.09 -19.05
CA ASP A 137 13.04 -16.28 -18.36
C ASP A 137 12.93 -17.07 -17.04
N GLY A 138 11.70 -17.49 -16.70
CA GLY A 138 11.36 -18.26 -15.51
C GLY A 138 11.17 -17.41 -14.26
N PHE A 139 11.18 -16.08 -14.37
CA PHE A 139 10.78 -15.20 -13.28
C PHE A 139 9.27 -15.02 -13.25
N MET A 140 8.68 -15.16 -12.07
CA MET A 140 7.28 -14.86 -11.81
C MET A 140 7.15 -13.42 -11.31
N ASP A 141 6.27 -12.65 -11.94
CA ASP A 141 5.83 -11.35 -11.43
C ASP A 141 4.92 -11.54 -10.20
N THR A 142 5.32 -10.96 -9.08
CA THR A 142 4.56 -11.04 -7.82
C THR A 142 3.35 -10.11 -7.80
N GLY A 143 3.32 -9.10 -8.67
CA GLY A 143 2.37 -7.99 -8.63
C GLY A 143 2.62 -7.00 -7.47
N ASP A 144 3.70 -7.19 -6.71
CA ASP A 144 4.14 -6.29 -5.64
C ASP A 144 5.28 -5.39 -6.15
N MET A 145 5.34 -4.17 -5.61
CA MET A 145 6.35 -3.16 -5.92
C MET A 145 7.36 -3.06 -4.78
N GLY A 146 8.62 -2.87 -5.10
CA GLY A 146 9.69 -2.82 -4.10
C GLY A 146 11.02 -2.33 -4.65
N TYR A 147 12.04 -2.36 -3.81
CA TYR A 147 13.43 -2.04 -4.17
C TYR A 147 14.40 -2.87 -3.32
N MET A 148 15.62 -3.06 -3.82
CA MET A 148 16.71 -3.68 -3.06
C MET A 148 17.46 -2.63 -2.23
N LEU A 149 17.80 -2.99 -0.99
CA LEU A 149 18.59 -2.21 -0.05
C LEU A 149 19.62 -3.09 0.64
N ASP A 150 20.91 -2.91 0.37
CA ASP A 150 22.00 -3.68 0.99
C ASP A 150 21.75 -5.21 0.97
N GLY A 151 21.21 -5.73 -0.14
CA GLY A 151 20.88 -7.14 -0.33
C GLY A 151 19.56 -7.61 0.30
N GLN A 152 18.76 -6.70 0.87
CA GLN A 152 17.44 -6.98 1.44
C GLN A 152 16.33 -6.41 0.56
N ILE A 153 15.18 -7.08 0.51
CA ILE A 153 14.01 -6.57 -0.20
C ILE A 153 13.21 -5.62 0.67
N VAL A 154 12.81 -4.49 0.11
CA VAL A 154 11.90 -3.52 0.73
C VAL A 154 10.64 -3.40 -0.12
N LEU A 155 9.48 -3.66 0.48
CA LEU A 155 8.19 -3.64 -0.23
C LEU A 155 7.52 -2.28 -0.07
N THR A 156 7.02 -1.73 -1.17
CA THR A 156 6.39 -0.41 -1.22
C THR A 156 4.90 -0.47 -1.52
N GLY A 157 4.33 -1.60 -1.95
CA GLY A 157 2.89 -1.77 -2.16
C GLY A 157 2.57 -2.80 -3.24
N ARG A 158 1.32 -2.84 -3.70
CA ARG A 158 0.92 -3.62 -4.88
C ARG A 158 0.86 -2.74 -6.11
N ALA A 159 1.37 -3.22 -7.24
CA ALA A 159 1.36 -2.49 -8.50
C ALA A 159 -0.07 -2.11 -8.91
N LYS A 160 -1.00 -3.08 -8.83
CA LYS A 160 -2.43 -2.88 -9.19
C LYS A 160 -3.22 -2.01 -8.21
N ASP A 161 -2.68 -1.76 -7.02
CA ASP A 161 -3.32 -0.86 -6.05
C ASP A 161 -2.78 0.57 -6.16
N LEU A 162 -1.68 0.81 -6.87
CA LEU A 162 -1.15 2.16 -7.05
C LEU A 162 -2.16 3.03 -7.78
N ILE A 163 -2.38 4.24 -7.25
CA ILE A 163 -3.19 5.25 -7.92
C ILE A 163 -2.28 6.11 -8.78
N LEU A 164 -2.58 6.19 -10.07
CA LEU A 164 -1.83 6.97 -11.05
C LEU A 164 -2.57 8.28 -11.33
N HIS A 165 -2.14 9.35 -10.67
CA HIS A 165 -2.79 10.66 -10.80
C HIS A 165 -1.80 11.71 -11.30
N ASN A 166 -2.07 12.32 -12.46
CA ASN A 166 -1.21 13.34 -13.06
C ASN A 166 0.26 12.87 -13.20
N GLY A 167 0.45 11.63 -13.65
CA GLY A 167 1.77 11.01 -13.82
C GLY A 167 2.54 10.74 -12.52
N ARG A 168 1.86 10.73 -11.36
CA ARG A 168 2.47 10.47 -10.05
C ARG A 168 1.86 9.24 -9.40
N ASN A 169 2.74 8.37 -8.88
CA ASN A 169 2.35 7.22 -8.08
C ASN A 169 1.89 7.68 -6.69
N ILE A 170 0.66 7.31 -6.33
CA ILE A 170 0.09 7.51 -5.00
C ILE A 170 -0.18 6.13 -4.42
N TRP A 171 0.39 5.88 -3.25
CA TRP A 171 0.16 4.66 -2.48
C TRP A 171 -1.09 4.83 -1.62
N PRO A 172 -2.18 4.09 -1.89
CA PRO A 172 -3.43 4.28 -1.17
C PRO A 172 -3.29 4.02 0.33
N GLN A 173 -2.45 3.06 0.74
CA GLN A 173 -2.22 2.77 2.15
C GLN A 173 -1.69 3.97 2.94
N ASP A 174 -0.97 4.90 2.29
CA ASP A 174 -0.49 6.09 2.98
C ASP A 174 -1.65 7.04 3.32
N ILE A 175 -2.65 7.12 2.43
CA ILE A 175 -3.87 7.89 2.66
C ILE A 175 -4.69 7.22 3.77
N GLU A 176 -4.86 5.90 3.66
CA GLU A 176 -5.64 5.11 4.60
C GLU A 176 -5.07 5.18 6.02
N TRP A 177 -3.78 4.86 6.19
CA TRP A 177 -3.14 4.89 7.52
C TRP A 177 -3.13 6.28 8.14
N ALA A 178 -2.95 7.33 7.33
CA ALA A 178 -2.99 8.71 7.81
C ALA A 178 -4.41 9.12 8.25
N ALA A 179 -5.45 8.69 7.51
CA ALA A 179 -6.83 8.93 7.88
C ALA A 179 -7.23 8.15 9.14
N GLU A 180 -6.76 6.91 9.27
CA GLU A 180 -7.01 6.04 10.44
C GLU A 180 -6.37 6.54 11.74
N GLN A 181 -5.51 7.57 11.70
CA GLN A 181 -5.03 8.27 12.89
C GLN A 181 -6.09 9.19 13.53
N LEU A 182 -7.22 9.44 12.86
CA LEU A 182 -8.33 10.17 13.46
C LEU A 182 -9.02 9.32 14.52
N ASP A 183 -9.24 9.87 15.72
CA ASP A 183 -9.89 9.19 16.85
C ASP A 183 -11.27 8.56 16.52
N ASP A 184 -11.94 9.10 15.50
CA ASP A 184 -13.26 8.68 15.04
C ASP A 184 -13.22 7.47 14.08
N LEU A 185 -12.02 7.09 13.60
CA LEU A 185 -11.78 6.00 12.65
C LEU A 185 -10.96 4.87 13.29
N ARG A 186 -10.99 3.70 12.66
CA ARG A 186 -10.28 2.49 13.09
C ARG A 186 -9.56 1.87 11.90
N ASP A 187 -8.57 1.04 12.18
CA ASP A 187 -7.93 0.19 11.17
C ASP A 187 -8.97 -0.55 10.31
N GLY A 188 -8.88 -0.36 9.00
CA GLY A 188 -9.79 -0.92 8.00
C GLY A 188 -11.08 -0.14 7.79
N ASP A 189 -11.26 1.04 8.39
CA ASP A 189 -12.42 1.91 8.12
C ASP A 189 -12.27 2.75 6.83
N VAL A 190 -11.08 2.82 6.25
CA VAL A 190 -10.80 3.68 5.09
C VAL A 190 -10.31 2.84 3.92
N ALA A 191 -10.83 3.11 2.72
CA ALA A 191 -10.30 2.54 1.47
C ALA A 191 -10.08 3.65 0.45
N ALA A 192 -8.84 3.78 -0.04
CA ALA A 192 -8.49 4.71 -1.10
C ALA A 192 -8.23 3.94 -2.40
N PHE A 193 -8.74 4.47 -3.52
CA PHE A 193 -8.49 3.93 -4.86
C PHE A 193 -8.72 5.00 -5.94
N GLY A 194 -8.13 4.79 -7.10
CA GLY A 194 -8.33 5.63 -8.28
C GLY A 194 -9.62 5.25 -9.02
N ILE A 195 -10.34 6.23 -9.56
CA ILE A 195 -11.40 6.02 -10.55
C ILE A 195 -10.98 6.78 -11.81
N GLU A 196 -10.84 6.06 -12.92
CA GLU A 196 -10.53 6.65 -14.22
C GLU A 196 -11.69 7.56 -14.66
N ASP A 197 -11.36 8.79 -15.05
CA ASP A 197 -12.27 9.67 -15.74
C ASP A 197 -12.34 9.36 -17.25
N ALA A 198 -13.11 10.15 -18.00
CA ALA A 198 -13.28 9.95 -19.44
C ALA A 198 -11.97 10.11 -20.25
N GLU A 199 -10.95 10.74 -19.67
CA GLU A 199 -9.64 10.98 -20.27
C GLU A 199 -8.61 9.90 -19.85
N GLY A 200 -9.00 8.99 -18.95
CA GLY A 200 -8.16 7.91 -18.44
C GLY A 200 -7.27 8.32 -17.26
N GLU A 201 -7.45 9.51 -16.69
CA GLU A 201 -6.75 9.95 -15.48
C GLU A 201 -7.49 9.44 -14.24
N GLU A 202 -6.76 8.92 -13.25
CA GLU A 202 -7.40 8.44 -12.03
C GLU A 202 -7.65 9.56 -11.03
N GLN A 203 -8.92 9.84 -10.73
CA GLN A 203 -9.31 10.68 -9.60
C GLN A 203 -9.29 9.87 -8.30
N VAL A 204 -8.70 10.44 -7.24
CA VAL A 204 -8.63 9.76 -5.94
C VAL A 204 -10.01 9.75 -5.28
N THR A 205 -10.53 8.56 -5.01
CA THR A 205 -11.74 8.35 -4.21
C THR A 205 -11.38 7.69 -2.88
N VAL A 206 -11.98 8.16 -1.79
CA VAL A 206 -11.78 7.63 -0.44
C VAL A 206 -13.13 7.26 0.16
N LEU A 207 -13.35 5.96 0.38
CA LEU A 207 -14.49 5.47 1.14
C LEU A 207 -14.15 5.48 2.63
N VAL A 208 -15.04 6.00 3.46
CA VAL A 208 -14.86 6.10 4.91
C VAL A 208 -16.06 5.52 5.63
N GLN A 209 -15.87 4.45 6.41
CA GLN A 209 -16.93 3.88 7.23
C GLN A 209 -17.32 4.86 8.35
N CYS A 210 -18.51 5.43 8.24
CA CYS A 210 -18.98 6.47 9.15
C CYS A 210 -20.08 5.95 10.09
N ARG A 211 -19.93 6.25 11.38
CA ARG A 211 -20.87 5.86 12.44
C ARG A 211 -21.78 7.02 12.88
N PHE A 212 -21.54 8.22 12.38
CA PHE A 212 -22.30 9.41 12.77
C PHE A 212 -23.66 9.48 12.10
N GLN A 213 -24.64 9.88 12.90
CA GLN A 213 -25.99 10.23 12.42
C GLN A 213 -26.13 11.74 12.19
N ASP A 214 -25.33 12.54 12.90
CA ASP A 214 -25.32 13.99 12.80
C ASP A 214 -24.61 14.48 11.53
N GLU A 215 -25.26 15.37 10.78
CA GLU A 215 -24.78 15.85 9.49
C GLU A 215 -23.56 16.75 9.62
N ALA A 216 -23.50 17.59 10.68
CA ALA A 216 -22.35 18.46 10.91
C ALA A 216 -21.09 17.64 11.20
N ARG A 217 -21.20 16.56 11.98
CA ARG A 217 -20.09 15.63 12.23
C ARG A 217 -19.67 14.86 10.98
N ARG A 218 -20.61 14.48 10.11
CA ARG A 218 -20.30 13.85 8.81
C ARG A 218 -19.49 14.80 7.93
N GLU A 219 -19.95 16.03 7.79
CA GLU A 219 -19.26 17.04 6.99
C GLU A 219 -17.88 17.35 7.55
N ALA A 220 -17.75 17.47 8.88
CA ALA A 220 -16.46 17.65 9.53
C ALA A 220 -15.50 16.48 9.25
N LEU A 221 -15.95 15.22 9.39
CA LEU A 221 -15.14 14.05 9.09
C LEU A 221 -14.70 14.03 7.60
N ARG A 222 -15.62 14.33 6.69
CA ARG A 222 -15.35 14.41 5.25
C ARG A 222 -14.25 15.42 4.95
N TYR A 223 -14.37 16.62 5.54
CA TYR A 223 -13.40 17.70 5.39
C TYR A 223 -12.02 17.36 6.00
N GLU A 224 -11.99 16.75 7.18
CA GLU A 224 -10.72 16.32 7.81
C GLU A 224 -10.00 15.27 6.96
N VAL A 225 -10.71 14.27 6.43
CA VAL A 225 -10.12 13.25 5.55
C VAL A 225 -9.60 13.86 4.26
N SER A 226 -10.34 14.79 3.63
CA SER A 226 -9.88 15.51 2.45
C SER A 226 -8.56 16.28 2.71
N LYS A 227 -8.46 17.01 3.84
CA LYS A 227 -7.20 17.66 4.24
C LYS A 227 -6.05 16.68 4.47
N ILE A 228 -6.33 15.49 4.99
CA ILE A 228 -5.31 14.44 5.18
C ILE A 228 -4.81 13.98 3.81
N VAL A 229 -5.72 13.71 2.86
CA VAL A 229 -5.34 13.31 1.50
C VAL A 229 -4.49 14.39 0.83
N HIS A 230 -4.90 15.66 0.93
CA HIS A 230 -4.14 16.77 0.38
C HIS A 230 -2.72 16.84 0.99
N ARG A 231 -2.57 16.72 2.31
CA ARG A 231 -1.24 16.73 2.97
C ARG A 231 -0.39 15.52 2.59
N THR A 232 -0.97 14.34 2.52
CA THR A 232 -0.25 13.08 2.28
C THR A 232 0.11 12.91 0.80
N ALA A 233 -0.86 13.07 -0.08
CA ALA A 233 -0.72 12.78 -1.51
C ALA A 233 -0.42 14.04 -2.34
N GLY A 234 -0.90 15.22 -1.91
CA GLY A 234 -0.79 16.47 -2.65
C GLY A 234 -1.83 16.60 -3.76
N VAL A 235 -3.01 16.00 -3.57
CA VAL A 235 -4.09 15.93 -4.56
C VAL A 235 -5.45 16.15 -3.88
N GLU A 236 -6.41 16.59 -4.68
CA GLU A 236 -7.82 16.61 -4.28
C GLU A 236 -8.42 15.20 -4.35
N CYS A 237 -9.52 14.97 -3.64
CA CYS A 237 -10.19 13.67 -3.64
C CYS A 237 -11.69 13.77 -3.37
N ASP A 238 -12.41 12.74 -3.80
CA ASP A 238 -13.80 12.51 -3.45
C ASP A 238 -13.87 11.65 -2.19
N VAL A 239 -14.36 12.23 -1.09
CA VAL A 239 -14.57 11.50 0.17
C VAL A 239 -16.03 11.08 0.30
N MET A 240 -16.26 9.77 0.25
CA MET A 240 -17.58 9.15 0.34
C MET A 240 -17.74 8.46 1.69
N LEU A 241 -18.64 8.99 2.53
CA LEU A 241 -18.98 8.34 3.79
C LEU A 241 -19.91 7.16 3.51
N VAL A 242 -19.55 5.96 3.99
CA VAL A 242 -20.32 4.73 3.76
C VAL A 242 -20.74 4.11 5.10
N PRO A 243 -21.82 3.30 5.14
CA PRO A 243 -22.22 2.62 6.37
C PRO A 243 -21.10 1.75 6.96
N PRO A 244 -21.11 1.49 8.29
CA PRO A 244 -20.16 0.56 8.88
C PRO A 244 -20.33 -0.86 8.33
N ARG A 245 -19.21 -1.57 8.14
CA ARG A 245 -19.14 -2.93 7.58
C ARG A 245 -19.49 -3.00 6.08
N SER A 246 -19.37 -1.89 5.36
CA SER A 246 -19.53 -1.85 3.90
C SER A 246 -18.25 -2.27 3.16
N LEU A 247 -17.07 -2.04 3.73
CA LEU A 247 -15.81 -2.34 3.06
C LEU A 247 -15.52 -3.85 3.04
N PRO A 248 -15.16 -4.43 1.88
CA PRO A 248 -14.85 -5.84 1.77
C PRO A 248 -13.43 -6.16 2.24
N PHE A 249 -13.29 -7.31 2.89
CA PHE A 249 -12.00 -7.87 3.30
C PHE A 249 -11.79 -9.22 2.60
N THR A 250 -10.53 -9.51 2.28
CA THR A 250 -10.11 -10.83 1.78
C THR A 250 -10.29 -11.90 2.87
N SER A 251 -10.22 -13.19 2.49
CA SER A 251 -10.23 -14.31 3.44
C SER A 251 -9.08 -14.24 4.46
N SER A 252 -7.99 -13.54 4.11
CA SER A 252 -6.86 -13.26 5.00
C SER A 252 -7.07 -12.08 5.96
N GLY A 253 -8.25 -11.44 5.93
CA GLY A 253 -8.60 -10.32 6.79
C GLY A 253 -8.12 -8.95 6.32
N LYS A 254 -7.50 -8.85 5.14
CA LYS A 254 -7.01 -7.57 4.58
C LYS A 254 -8.09 -6.83 3.82
N LEU A 255 -8.09 -5.51 3.90
CA LEU A 255 -8.93 -4.65 3.06
C LEU A 255 -8.71 -4.98 1.57
N SER A 256 -9.80 -5.17 0.83
CA SER A 256 -9.75 -5.35 -0.62
C SER A 256 -10.11 -4.04 -1.32
N ARG A 257 -9.10 -3.25 -1.72
CA ARG A 257 -9.31 -2.01 -2.49
C ARG A 257 -10.02 -2.27 -3.81
N ALA A 258 -9.57 -3.27 -4.56
CA ALA A 258 -10.22 -3.69 -5.80
C ALA A 258 -11.69 -4.10 -5.56
N GLY A 259 -11.97 -4.84 -4.49
CA GLY A 259 -13.34 -5.20 -4.11
C GLY A 259 -14.18 -3.99 -3.72
N ALA A 260 -13.60 -3.04 -2.97
CA ALA A 260 -14.26 -1.81 -2.57
C ALA A 260 -14.60 -0.93 -3.78
N LYS A 261 -13.64 -0.73 -4.69
CA LYS A 261 -13.83 -0.04 -5.98
C LYS A 261 -14.94 -0.70 -6.80
N ALA A 262 -14.89 -2.01 -6.99
CA ALA A 262 -15.90 -2.74 -7.76
C ALA A 262 -17.32 -2.61 -7.17
N LYS A 263 -17.46 -2.77 -5.85
CA LYS A 263 -18.75 -2.64 -5.16
C LYS A 263 -19.28 -1.21 -5.14
N PHE A 264 -18.39 -0.22 -5.09
CA PHE A 264 -18.77 1.18 -5.19
C PHE A 264 -19.28 1.51 -6.60
N LEU A 265 -18.53 1.12 -7.65
CA LEU A 265 -18.90 1.35 -9.04
C LEU A 265 -20.18 0.61 -9.46
N SER A 266 -20.46 -0.56 -8.87
CA SER A 266 -21.71 -1.30 -9.11
C SER A 266 -22.91 -0.76 -8.33
N GLY A 267 -22.70 0.15 -7.38
CA GLY A 267 -23.73 0.67 -6.49
C GLY A 267 -24.12 -0.25 -5.33
N GLU A 268 -23.39 -1.34 -5.08
CA GLU A 268 -23.59 -2.19 -3.89
C GLU A 268 -23.18 -1.46 -2.60
N ILE A 269 -22.10 -0.67 -2.66
CA ILE A 269 -21.76 0.29 -1.60
C ILE A 269 -22.43 1.61 -1.91
N VAL A 270 -23.43 1.97 -1.10
CA VAL A 270 -24.18 3.23 -1.23
C VAL A 270 -23.68 4.22 -0.18
N PRO A 271 -23.17 5.40 -0.59
CA PRO A 271 -22.80 6.47 0.35
C PRO A 271 -23.98 6.91 1.21
N ILE A 272 -23.70 7.28 2.47
CA ILE A 272 -24.71 7.65 3.47
C ILE A 272 -25.54 8.85 3.00
N PHE A 273 -24.96 9.78 2.24
CA PHE A 273 -25.64 10.71 1.34
C PHE A 273 -24.57 11.20 0.35
N ALA A 274 -24.84 11.16 -0.96
CA ALA A 274 -24.05 11.92 -1.92
C ALA A 274 -24.45 13.41 -1.79
N PRO A 275 -23.52 14.37 -1.94
CA PRO A 275 -23.93 15.76 -2.18
C PRO A 275 -24.93 15.77 -3.35
N GLN A 276 -26.01 16.56 -3.23
CA GLN A 276 -27.00 16.68 -4.30
C GLN A 276 -26.29 17.04 -5.61
N PRO A 277 -26.49 16.28 -6.71
CA PRO A 277 -25.88 16.58 -7.98
C PRO A 277 -26.63 17.72 -8.66
N GLU A 278 -26.12 18.95 -8.56
CA GLU A 278 -26.34 19.96 -9.61
C GLU A 278 -25.20 19.98 -10.65
N ALA A 279 -24.22 19.05 -10.58
CA ALA A 279 -23.02 19.11 -11.43
C ALA A 279 -22.72 17.85 -12.29
N LEU A 280 -23.59 16.83 -12.34
CA LEU A 280 -23.42 15.65 -13.22
C LEU A 280 -24.37 15.63 -14.43
N ALA A 281 -25.15 16.70 -14.65
CA ALA A 281 -26.08 16.83 -15.77
C ALA A 281 -25.58 17.79 -16.89
N ALA A 282 -24.27 17.89 -17.08
CA ALA A 282 -23.68 18.65 -18.18
C ALA A 282 -22.61 17.84 -18.94
N VAL A 283 -22.91 16.56 -19.21
CA VAL A 283 -22.29 15.82 -20.31
C VAL A 283 -23.41 15.04 -21.00
N GLY A 284 -24.13 15.75 -21.86
CA GLY A 284 -25.05 15.19 -22.85
C GLY A 284 -24.63 15.66 -24.23
#